data_AF-A0A3A0F695-F1
#
_entry.id   AF-A0A3A0F695-F1
#
_cell.length_a   1.000
_cell.length_b   1.000
_cell.length_c   1.000
_cell.angle_alpha   90.00
_cell.angle_beta   90.00
_cell.angle_gamma   90.00
#
_symmetry.space_group_name_H-M   'P 1'
#
loop_
_entity.id
_entity.type
_entity.pdbx_description
1 polymer ?
#
loop_
_entity_poly.entity_id
_entity_poly.type
_entity_poly.pdbx_seq_one_letter_code
_entity_poly.pdbx_strand_id
1 'polypeptide(L)' 'MKLYIGNKNYSSWSMRPWVLMRQAGIDFDEVMVRFDSSAPDSEFKRRLAAVSPAG' A
#
# COMPACT_ATOMS: atom_id res chain seq x y z
N MET A 1 -10.34 -8.63 2.86
CA MET A 1 -8.87 -8.66 2.61
C MET A 1 -8.37 -7.22 2.58
N LYS A 2 -7.17 -6.91 3.10
CA LYS A 2 -6.64 -5.52 3.05
C LYS A 2 -5.58 -5.37 1.97
N LEU A 3 -5.72 -4.36 1.11
CA LEU A 3 -4.73 -3.97 0.11
C LEU A 3 -4.04 -2.68 0.58
N TYR A 4 -2.82 -2.82 1.09
CA TYR A 4 -1.97 -1.68 1.46
C TYR A 4 -1.25 -1.16 0.22
N ILE A 5 -1.51 0.09 -0.15
CA ILE A 5 -0.90 0.74 -1.31
C ILE A 5 -0.42 2.13 -0.98
N GLY A 6 0.53 2.63 -1.77
CA GLY A 6 0.85 4.05 -1.78
C GLY A 6 -0.21 4.82 -2.58
N ASN A 7 0.21 5.57 -3.59
CA ASN A 7 -0.70 6.28 -4.47
C ASN A 7 -0.94 5.51 -5.78
N LYS A 8 -2.11 4.90 -5.96
CA LYS A 8 -2.48 4.19 -7.21
C LYS A 8 -2.45 5.04 -8.47
N ASN A 9 -2.58 6.37 -8.37
CA ASN A 9 -2.54 7.27 -9.51
C ASN A 9 -1.10 7.72 -9.86
N TYR A 10 -0.13 7.46 -8.98
CA TYR A 10 1.25 7.95 -9.12
C TYR A 10 2.31 6.84 -8.99
N SER A 11 1.92 5.64 -8.59
CA SER A 11 2.79 4.47 -8.47
C SER A 11 2.19 3.30 -9.24
N SER A 12 2.88 2.87 -10.30
CA SER A 12 2.50 1.71 -11.09
C SER A 12 2.42 0.43 -10.24
N TRP A 13 3.25 0.33 -9.20
CA TRP A 13 3.23 -0.76 -8.22
C TRP A 13 1.99 -0.75 -7.33
N SER A 14 1.43 0.42 -7.03
CA SER A 14 0.15 0.54 -6.32
C SER A 14 -1.04 0.29 -7.25
N MET A 15 -0.95 0.73 -8.51
CA MET A 15 -2.02 0.61 -9.50
C MET A 15 -2.28 -0.84 -9.92
N ARG A 16 -1.23 -1.61 -10.22
CA ARG A 16 -1.32 -2.98 -10.74
C ARG A 16 -2.20 -3.91 -9.88
N PRO A 17 -1.92 -4.10 -8.58
CA PRO A 17 -2.75 -4.97 -7.74
C PRO A 17 -4.17 -4.44 -7.59
N TRP A 18 -4.36 -3.12 -7.51
CA TRP A 18 -5.68 -2.50 -7.39
C TRP A 18 -6.57 -2.79 -8.61
N VAL A 19 -6.04 -2.58 -9.83
CA VAL A 19 -6.78 -2.85 -11.07
C VAL A 19 -7.11 -4.33 -11.19
N LEU A 20 -6.15 -5.21 -10.86
CA LEU A 20 -6.37 -6.66 -10.94
C LEU A 20 -7.48 -7.12 -9.99
N MET A 21 -7.48 -6.66 -8.73
CA MET A 21 -8.53 -7.03 -7.78
C MET A 21 -9.90 -6.50 -8.20
N ARG A 22 -9.97 -5.24 -8.69
CA ARG A 22 -11.20 -4.67 -9.23
C ARG A 22 -11.72 -5.44 -10.45
N GLN A 23 -10.85 -5.76 -11.39
CA GLN A 23 -11.20 -6.48 -12.62
C GLN A 23 -11.64 -7.93 -12.32
N ALA A 24 -11.03 -8.57 -11.33
CA ALA A 24 -11.37 -9.92 -10.91
C ALA A 24 -12.63 -9.97 -10.01
N GLY A 25 -13.21 -8.83 -9.64
CA GLY A 25 -14.37 -8.77 -8.74
C GLY A 25 -14.06 -9.23 -7.31
N ILE A 26 -12.80 -9.09 -6.87
CA ILE A 26 -12.37 -9.48 -5.52
C ILE A 26 -12.59 -8.29 -4.60
N ASP A 27 -13.34 -8.48 -3.51
CA ASP A 27 -13.54 -7.45 -2.50
C ASP A 27 -12.29 -7.23 -1.66
N PHE A 28 -11.88 -5.98 -1.51
CA PHE A 28 -10.76 -5.58 -0.67
C PHE A 28 -10.96 -4.20 -0.03
N ASP A 29 -10.40 -4.04 1.16
CA ASP A 29 -10.27 -2.76 1.84
C ASP A 29 -8.98 -2.08 1.37
N GLU A 30 -9.12 -0.95 0.69
CA GLU A 30 -7.97 -0.13 0.26
C GLU A 30 -7.42 0.65 1.46
N VAL A 31 -6.16 0.41 1.83
CA VAL A 31 -5.46 1.17 2.88
C VAL A 31 -4.31 1.94 2.25
N MET A 32 -4.48 3.26 2.11
CA MET A 32 -3.44 4.13 1.60
C MET A 32 -2.38 4.41 2.69
N VAL A 33 -1.13 4.08 2.40
CA VAL A 33 0.04 4.41 3.22
C VAL A 33 0.84 5.47 2.47
N ARG A 34 0.74 6.73 2.93
CA ARG A 34 1.49 7.84 2.31
C ARG A 34 2.97 7.68 2.61
N PHE A 35 3.79 7.82 1.57
CA PHE A 35 5.23 7.97 1.73
C PHE A 35 5.53 9.39 2.20
N ASP A 36 5.98 9.53 3.44
CA ASP A 36 6.36 10.80 4.07
C ASP A 36 7.88 11.00 4.06
N SER A 37 8.64 10.00 4.50
CA SER A 37 10.10 10.07 4.58
C SER A 37 10.75 8.69 4.67
N SER A 38 12.01 8.61 4.26
CA SER A 38 12.89 7.44 4.46
C SER A 38 13.55 7.41 5.83
N ALA A 39 13.34 8.42 6.68
CA ALA A 39 13.87 8.45 8.05
C ALA A 39 13.42 7.22 8.85
N PRO A 40 14.26 6.65 9.74
CA PRO A 40 13.94 5.42 10.47
C PRO A 40 12.65 5.49 11.29
N ASP A 41 12.30 6.70 11.75
CA ASP A 41 11.18 6.98 12.62
C ASP A 41 9.96 7.55 11.87
N SER A 42 9.98 7.55 10.53
CA SER A 42 8.90 8.06 9.69
C SER A 42 7.60 7.28 9.91
N GLU A 43 6.47 7.96 9.69
CA GLU A 43 5.16 7.33 9.86
C GLU A 43 4.98 6.19 8.83
N PHE A 44 5.52 6.37 7.62
CA PHE A 44 5.54 5.33 6.60
C PHE A 44 6.20 4.04 7.10
N LYS A 45 7.43 4.12 7.62
CA LYS A 45 8.15 2.94 8.12
C LYS A 45 7.46 2.31 9.32
N ARG A 46 6.94 3.11 10.24
CA ARG A 46 6.18 2.58 11.41
C ARG A 46 4.95 1.79 10.96
N ARG A 47 4.20 2.31 9.98
CA ARG A 47 3.01 1.63 9.44
C ARG A 47 3.38 0.36 8.67
N LEU A 48 4.47 0.37 7.90
CA LEU A 48 4.93 -0.78 7.12
C LEU A 48 5.49 -1.91 7.98
N ALA A 49 6.29 -1.59 9.00
CA ALA A 49 6.82 -2.59 9.93
C ALA A 49 5.73 -3.39 10.65
N ALA A 50 4.54 -2.81 10.83
CA ALA A 50 3.39 -3.49 11.44
C ALA A 50 2.70 -4.50 10.50
N VAL A 51 2.94 -4.43 9.18
CA VAL A 51 2.19 -5.19 8.17
C VAL A 51 3.05 -5.96 7.16
N SER A 52 4.36 -5.69 7.13
CA SER A 52 5.32 -6.33 6.23
C SER A 52 6.52 -6.89 7.00
N PRO A 53 6.87 -8.17 6.82
CA PRO A 53 8.06 -8.76 7.44
C PRO A 53 9.38 -8.19 6.87
N ALA A 54 9.33 -7.48 5.74
CA ALA A 54 10.51 -6.88 5.10
C ALA A 54 10.87 -5.48 5.63
N GLY A 55 10.00 -4.86 6.46
CA GLY A 55 10.19 -3.51 6.98
C GLY A 55 9.82 -2.40 6.00
#